data_AF-A0A972X4M2-F1
#
_entry.id   AF-A0A972X4M2-F1
#
_cell.length_a   1.000
_cell.length_b   1.000
_cell.length_c   1.000
_cell.angle_alpha   90.00
_cell.angle_beta   90.00
_cell.angle_gamma   90.00
#
_symmetry.space_group_name_H-M   'P 1'
#
loop_
_entity.id
_entity.type
_entity.pdbx_description
1 polymer ?
#
loop_
_entity_poly.entity_id
_entity_poly.type
_entity_poly.pdbx_seq_one_letter_code
_entity_poly.pdbx_strand_id
1 'polypeptide(L)'
;MPTSIPPRQLSLVAAIDAARVAGMITDHSARTMRDWLTQPRYAEFAGELASQIERAGGSPAIWKELDDVYWTVIPFGTGGRRGKMYPVGSNAINDRT
;
A
#
# COMPACT_ATOMS: atom_id res chain seq x y z
N MET A 1 -6.84 21.84 -13.32
CA MET A 1 -6.13 22.08 -12.04
C MET A 1 -4.99 21.08 -11.97
N PRO A 2 -3.71 21.48 -11.94
CA PRO A 2 -2.64 20.52 -11.69
C PRO A 2 -2.81 20.02 -10.25
N THR A 3 -3.09 18.74 -10.09
CA THR A 3 -3.20 18.09 -8.79
C THR A 3 -1.83 18.17 -8.12
N SER A 4 -1.63 19.14 -7.24
CA SER A 4 -0.40 19.28 -6.48
C SER A 4 -0.21 18.02 -5.65
N ILE A 5 0.78 17.19 -6.01
CA ILE A 5 1.12 15.99 -5.24
C ILE A 5 1.60 16.47 -3.86
N PRO A 6 0.97 16.03 -2.76
CA PRO A 6 1.37 16.46 -1.43
C PRO A 6 2.81 16.02 -1.11
N PRO A 7 3.55 16.77 -0.28
CA PRO A 7 4.98 16.52 -0.01
C PRO A 7 5.25 15.11 0.55
N ARG A 8 4.31 14.58 1.36
CA ARG A 8 4.35 13.19 1.85
C ARG A 8 4.37 12.16 0.73
N GLN A 9 3.64 12.44 -0.35
CA GLN A 9 3.50 11.49 -1.45
C GLN A 9 4.74 11.49 -2.35
N LEU A 10 5.44 12.64 -2.45
CA LEU A 10 6.75 12.70 -3.10
C LEU A 10 7.79 11.85 -2.35
N SER A 11 7.83 11.91 -1.01
CA SER A 11 8.77 11.09 -0.24
C SER A 11 8.48 9.59 -0.35
N LEU A 12 7.21 9.19 -0.42
CA LEU A 12 6.83 7.78 -0.63
C LEU A 12 7.25 7.27 -2.00
N VAL A 13 7.01 8.08 -3.05
CA VAL A 13 7.42 7.75 -4.43
C VAL A 13 8.95 7.64 -4.54
N ALA A 14 9.69 8.48 -3.84
CA ALA A 14 11.15 8.41 -3.76
C ALA A 14 11.63 7.15 -3.03
N ALA A 15 10.98 6.76 -1.94
CA ALA A 15 11.30 5.54 -1.21
C ALA A 15 11.07 4.27 -2.07
N ILE A 16 9.95 4.22 -2.80
CA ILE A 16 9.67 3.15 -3.78
C ILE A 16 10.77 3.10 -4.84
N ASP A 17 11.22 4.24 -5.36
CA ASP A 17 12.28 4.26 -6.38
C ASP A 17 13.62 3.78 -5.82
N ALA A 18 13.97 4.18 -4.60
CA ALA A 18 15.17 3.70 -3.93
C ALA A 18 15.14 2.18 -3.71
N ALA A 19 14.00 1.63 -3.27
CA ALA A 19 13.83 0.19 -3.10
C ALA A 19 13.94 -0.58 -4.43
N ARG A 20 13.41 -0.01 -5.52
CA ARG A 20 13.51 -0.55 -6.88
C ARG A 20 14.96 -0.55 -7.37
N VAL A 21 15.67 0.56 -7.23
CA VAL A 21 17.09 0.68 -7.61
C VAL A 21 17.97 -0.26 -6.80
N ALA A 22 17.63 -0.49 -5.52
CA ALA A 22 18.30 -1.45 -4.67
C ALA A 22 17.96 -2.92 -4.98
N GLY A 23 17.04 -3.18 -5.92
CA GLY A 23 16.59 -4.53 -6.27
C GLY A 23 15.78 -5.23 -5.16
N MET A 24 15.24 -4.46 -4.21
CA MET A 24 14.40 -4.99 -3.13
C MET A 24 12.98 -5.27 -3.58
N ILE A 25 12.51 -4.53 -4.58
CA ILE A 25 11.20 -4.69 -5.22
C ILE A 25 11.37 -4.71 -6.74
N THR A 26 10.41 -5.32 -7.43
CA THR A 26 10.38 -5.37 -8.89
C THR A 26 9.83 -4.07 -9.51
N ASP A 27 10.16 -3.81 -10.78
CA ASP A 27 9.62 -2.67 -11.53
C ASP A 27 8.09 -2.70 -11.61
N HIS A 28 7.49 -3.90 -11.65
CA HIS A 28 6.04 -4.07 -11.66
C HIS A 28 5.42 -3.57 -10.35
N SER A 29 5.88 -4.08 -9.20
CA SER A 29 5.40 -3.69 -7.88
C SER A 29 5.59 -2.19 -7.63
N ALA A 30 6.75 -1.64 -8.03
CA ALA A 30 7.01 -0.20 -7.91
C ALA A 30 5.99 0.65 -8.68
N ARG A 31 5.57 0.20 -9.86
CA ARG A 31 4.57 0.91 -10.68
C ARG A 31 3.18 0.79 -10.06
N THR A 32 2.80 -0.40 -9.59
CA THR A 32 1.51 -0.65 -8.91
C THR A 32 1.37 0.17 -7.63
N MET A 33 2.41 0.22 -6.79
CA MET A 33 2.40 1.03 -5.56
C MET A 33 2.23 2.52 -5.85
N ARG A 34 2.87 3.03 -6.91
CA ARG A 34 2.69 4.43 -7.36
C ARG A 34 1.27 4.70 -7.83
N ASP A 35 0.68 3.77 -8.58
CA ASP A 35 -0.71 3.86 -9.01
C ASP A 35 -1.66 3.89 -7.82
N TRP A 36 -1.42 3.08 -6.79
CA TRP A 36 -2.21 3.06 -5.56
C TRP A 36 -2.11 4.35 -4.75
N LEU A 37 -0.93 4.98 -4.73
CA LEU A 37 -0.77 6.28 -4.07
C LEU A 37 -1.48 7.39 -4.84
N THR A 38 -1.38 7.39 -6.18
CA THR A 38 -1.77 8.53 -7.02
C THR A 38 -3.21 8.48 -7.53
N GLN A 39 -3.77 7.29 -7.75
CA GLN A 39 -5.11 7.16 -8.31
C GLN A 39 -6.18 7.29 -7.22
N PRO A 40 -7.22 8.12 -7.43
CA PRO A 40 -8.23 8.40 -6.41
C PRO A 40 -9.06 7.17 -6.02
N ARG A 41 -9.15 6.16 -6.90
CA ARG A 41 -9.87 4.91 -6.63
C ARG A 41 -9.24 4.07 -5.50
N TYR A 42 -7.97 4.34 -5.17
CA TYR A 42 -7.25 3.64 -4.11
C TYR A 42 -7.01 4.56 -2.90
N ALA A 43 -7.66 5.72 -2.83
CA ALA A 43 -7.42 6.71 -1.78
C ALA A 43 -7.63 6.14 -0.36
N GLU A 44 -8.57 5.20 -0.19
CA GLU A 44 -8.81 4.50 1.08
C GLU A 44 -7.63 3.59 1.49
N PHE A 45 -6.92 3.01 0.52
CA PHE A 45 -5.78 2.11 0.74
C PHE A 45 -4.44 2.85 0.67
N ALA A 46 -4.40 4.03 0.04
CA ALA A 46 -3.21 4.85 -0.10
C ALA A 46 -2.63 5.24 1.26
N GLY A 47 -3.48 5.46 2.27
CA GLY A 47 -3.05 5.74 3.64
C GLY A 47 -2.36 4.55 4.32
N GLU A 48 -2.87 3.33 4.10
CA GLU A 48 -2.28 2.10 4.63
C GLU A 48 -0.95 1.79 3.93
N LEU A 49 -0.91 1.89 2.61
CA LEU A 49 0.31 1.72 1.82
C LEU A 49 1.39 2.75 2.22
N ALA A 50 1.00 4.02 2.40
CA ALA A 50 1.91 5.05 2.90
C ALA A 50 2.52 4.67 4.25
N SER A 51 1.69 4.19 5.18
CA SER A 51 2.14 3.77 6.50
C SER A 51 3.06 2.55 6.43
N GLN A 52 2.81 1.60 5.52
CA GLN A 52 3.67 0.45 5.30
C GLN A 52 5.03 0.84 4.72
N ILE A 53 5.08 1.75 3.75
CA ILE A 53 6.33 2.27 3.18
C ILE A 53 7.12 3.05 4.23
N GLU A 54 6.46 3.85 5.06
CA GLU A 54 7.11 4.56 6.18
C GLU A 54 7.70 3.58 7.20
N ARG A 55 6.99 2.49 7.51
CA ARG A 55 7.50 1.43 8.38
C ARG A 55 8.60 0.60 7.71
N ALA A 56 8.51 0.39 6.40
CA ALA A 56 9.54 -0.31 5.63
C ALA A 56 10.85 0.45 5.73
N GLY A 57 10.84 1.77 5.49
CA GLY A 57 12.01 2.62 5.60
C GLY A 57 13.20 2.01 4.82
N GLY A 58 14.28 1.71 5.53
CA GLY A 58 15.46 1.02 4.97
C GLY A 58 15.50 -0.50 5.19
N SER A 59 14.44 -1.13 5.70
CA SER A 59 14.41 -2.57 6.01
C SER A 59 14.09 -3.41 4.76
N PRO A 60 15.04 -4.21 4.25
CA PRO A 60 14.84 -4.98 3.02
C PRO A 60 13.76 -6.06 3.15
N ALA A 61 13.58 -6.62 4.36
CA ALA A 61 12.59 -7.66 4.61
C ALA A 61 11.15 -7.15 4.39
N ILE A 62 10.85 -5.93 4.83
CA ILE A 62 9.51 -5.33 4.69
C ILE A 62 9.26 -4.95 3.22
N TRP A 63 10.29 -4.44 2.52
CA TRP A 63 10.20 -4.20 1.07
C TRP A 63 9.95 -5.47 0.29
N LYS A 64 10.56 -6.59 0.68
CA LYS A 64 10.29 -7.89 0.08
C LYS A 64 8.85 -8.37 0.32
N GLU A 65 8.32 -8.21 1.53
CA GLU A 65 6.91 -8.52 1.81
C GLU A 65 5.96 -7.66 0.97
N LEU A 66 6.28 -6.36 0.83
CA LEU A 66 5.55 -5.46 -0.06
C LEU A 66 5.66 -5.91 -1.52
N ASP A 67 6.84 -6.27 -2.00
CA ASP A 67 7.00 -6.81 -3.35
C ASP A 67 6.16 -8.07 -3.54
N ASP A 68 6.21 -9.02 -2.63
CA ASP A 68 5.46 -10.29 -2.73
C ASP A 68 3.93 -10.03 -2.78
N VAL A 69 3.42 -9.04 -2.03
CA VAL A 69 1.99 -8.64 -2.03
C VAL A 69 1.58 -7.92 -3.30
N TYR A 70 2.43 -7.04 -3.83
CA TYR A 70 2.10 -6.21 -5.00
C TYR A 70 2.55 -6.84 -6.34
N TRP A 71 3.37 -7.88 -6.31
CA TRP A 71 3.77 -8.71 -7.45
C TRP A 71 2.63 -9.61 -7.93
N THR A 72 1.78 -10.07 -7.01
CA THR A 72 0.63 -10.91 -7.32
C THR A 72 -0.64 -10.11 -7.08
N VAL A 73 -1.36 -9.73 -8.13
CA VAL A 73 -2.69 -9.12 -7.99
C VAL A 73 -3.62 -10.15 -7.33
N ILE A 74 -3.74 -10.11 -6.00
CA ILE A 74 -4.79 -10.82 -5.26
C ILE A 74 -5.85 -9.77 -4.94
N PRO A 75 -7.07 -9.90 -5.47
CA PRO A 75 -8.15 -8.96 -5.16
C PRO A 75 -8.41 -9.03 -3.65
N PHE A 76 -8.48 -7.85 -3.02
CA PHE A 76 -8.90 -7.63 -1.64
C PHE A 76 -9.61 -8.83 -0.99
N GLY A 77 -8.92 -9.52 -0.06
CA GLY A 77 -9.49 -10.57 0.77
C GLY A 77 -8.73 -11.90 0.79
N THR A 78 -7.65 -11.99 1.58
CA THR A 78 -7.18 -13.28 2.10
C THR A 78 -7.05 -13.20 3.63
N GLY A 79 -8.20 -13.34 4.30
CA GLY A 79 -8.23 -13.89 5.64
C GLY A 79 -7.64 -15.31 5.63
N GLY A 80 -6.31 -15.42 5.80
CA GLY A 80 -5.59 -16.66 5.52
C GLY A 80 -4.38 -16.98 6.41
N ARG A 81 -4.03 -16.16 7.41
CA ARG A 81 -3.30 -16.64 8.58
C ARG A 81 -4.29 -16.72 9.73
N ARG A 82 -4.84 -17.90 9.98
CA ARG A 82 -5.67 -18.16 11.18
C ARG A 82 -4.90 -17.70 12.41
N GLY A 83 -5.33 -16.59 13.00
CA GLY A 83 -4.68 -15.97 14.15
C GLY A 83 -5.37 -14.69 14.55
N LYS A 84 -6.50 -14.83 15.24
CA LYS A 84 -7.26 -13.81 15.99
C LYS A 84 -8.19 -12.89 15.17
N MET A 85 -9.47 -13.19 15.34
CA MET A 85 -10.66 -12.40 14.99
C MET A 85 -10.47 -10.93 15.37
N TYR A 86 -10.46 -10.03 14.38
CA TYR A 86 -10.59 -8.58 14.61
C TYR A 86 -12.08 -8.19 14.47
N PRO A 87 -12.65 -7.44 15.43
CA PRO A 87 -14.09 -7.30 15.59
C PRO A 87 -14.66 -6.06 14.89
N VAL A 88 -14.40 -5.89 13.60
CA VAL A 88 -15.14 -4.85 12.85
C VAL A 88 -15.33 -5.29 11.40
N GLY A 89 -16.56 -5.70 11.12
CA GLY A 89 -17.09 -5.97 9.79
C GLY A 89 -18.30 -5.08 9.53
N SER A 90 -18.64 -4.95 8.26
CA SER A 90 -19.71 -4.13 7.66
C SER A 90 -21.15 -4.43 8.10
N ASN A 91 -21.36 -4.93 9.33
CA ASN A 91 -22.69 -5.20 9.90
C ASN A 91 -23.16 -4.13 10.89
N ALA A 92 -22.44 -3.01 11.06
CA ALA A 92 -22.80 -1.96 12.02
C ALA A 92 -23.14 -0.58 11.39
N ILE A 93 -23.07 -0.44 10.06
CA ILE A 93 -23.41 0.83 9.40
C ILE A 93 -24.63 0.63 8.51
N ASN A 94 -25.75 0.30 9.15
CA ASN A 94 -27.06 0.61 8.60
C ASN A 94 -27.93 1.08 9.76
N ASP A 95 -27.69 2.32 10.20
CA ASP A 95 -28.67 3.09 10.95
C ASP A 95 -29.08 4.26 10.05
N ARG A 96 -30.11 3.99 9.25
CA ARG A 96 -30.87 5.00 8.52
C ARG A 96 -31.87 5.57 9.53
N THR A 97 -31.86 6.90 9.68
CA THR A 97 -32.88 7.73 10.33
C THR A 97 -34.31 7.24 10.15
#